data_AF-A0A3P1ZVT7-F1
#
_entry.id   AF-A0A3P1ZVT7-F1
#
_cell.length_a   1.000
_cell.length_b   1.000
_cell.length_c   1.000
_cell.angle_alpha   90.00
_cell.angle_beta   90.00
_cell.angle_gamma   90.00
#
_symmetry.space_group_name_H-M   'P 1'
#
loop_
_entity.id
_entity.type
_entity.pdbx_description
1 polymer ?
#
loop_
_entity_poly.entity_id
_entity_poly.type
_entity_poly.pdbx_seq_one_letter_code
_entity_poly.pdbx_strand_id
1 'polypeptide(L)'
;MAISGTLRHCLLCVLLVGSLSAAQAQTLEELWNRYAPGATHVPDVANAAARQESAFPGRILGEPQGEGESAFQHAWKYRSVTYELHYADPERLARSIYGLALHARDVSPELPREKFFGGVRGFHYATWQICRWLNDTRREGKNLSPEEAELADMLAQDGVIRRENGCEPGTSVRHVLGAAPGKKRSFARSLRHERLHVYWDEDIGFQARSRARWIALPDSEKEAERRKLKNYSQDNEWQLIEEWAVSAAEAQAVP
;
A
#
# COMPACT_ATOMS: atom_id res chain seq x y z
N MET A 1 -35.76 45.41 52.83
CA MET A 1 -34.96 46.65 52.71
C MET A 1 -34.36 46.70 51.32
N ALA A 2 -34.60 47.82 50.64
CA ALA A 2 -34.23 48.13 49.26
C ALA A 2 -32.69 48.24 49.09
N ILE A 3 -32.11 47.66 48.02
CA ILE A 3 -31.70 48.27 46.73
C ILE A 3 -30.54 49.27 46.83
N SER A 4 -29.41 48.96 46.19
CA SER A 4 -28.68 49.81 45.22
C SER A 4 -27.42 49.05 44.74
N GLY A 5 -27.04 48.91 43.47
CA GLY A 5 -27.50 49.60 42.27
C GLY A 5 -27.23 48.82 40.98
N THR A 6 -28.25 48.84 40.14
CA THR A 6 -28.32 48.93 38.66
C THR A 6 -27.22 49.82 38.03
N LEU A 7 -26.78 49.73 36.75
CA LEU A 7 -27.43 49.42 35.46
C LEU A 7 -26.36 49.20 34.35
N ARG A 8 -26.66 48.25 33.44
CA ARG A 8 -26.51 48.24 31.95
C ARG A 8 -25.12 48.45 31.29
N HIS A 9 -24.73 47.65 30.28
CA HIS A 9 -25.42 47.50 28.99
C HIS A 9 -25.06 46.20 28.23
N CYS A 10 -26.08 45.68 27.51
CA CYS A 10 -26.11 44.80 26.31
C CYS A 10 -25.40 43.43 26.40
N LEU A 11 -26.09 42.31 26.62
CA LEU A 11 -27.06 41.62 25.73
C LEU A 11 -26.51 41.34 24.32
N LEU A 12 -25.91 40.16 24.15
CA LEU A 12 -26.12 39.34 22.96
C LEU A 12 -26.28 37.88 23.40
N CYS A 13 -27.52 37.41 23.40
CA CYS A 13 -27.87 36.00 23.49
C CYS A 13 -27.62 35.35 22.13
N VAL A 14 -26.75 34.34 22.06
CA VAL A 14 -27.01 33.15 21.21
C VAL A 14 -26.55 31.91 21.98
N LEU A 15 -27.55 31.14 22.38
CA LEU A 15 -27.58 29.69 22.59
C LEU A 15 -26.28 28.93 22.23
N LEU A 16 -25.52 28.52 23.25
CA LEU A 16 -24.59 27.38 23.15
C LEU A 16 -25.37 26.10 23.48
N VAL A 17 -26.23 25.69 22.56
CA VAL A 17 -26.69 24.32 22.43
C VAL A 17 -26.12 23.81 21.11
N GLY A 18 -25.20 22.85 21.21
CA GLY A 18 -24.74 22.05 20.07
C GLY A 18 -23.46 22.56 19.38
N SER A 19 -22.29 22.27 19.97
CA SER A 19 -21.03 22.24 19.23
C SER A 19 -19.99 21.35 19.92
N LEU A 20 -20.31 20.05 20.00
CA LEU A 20 -19.30 18.99 19.89
C LEU A 20 -19.37 18.49 18.44
N SER A 21 -18.97 19.35 17.51
CA SER A 21 -18.74 18.97 16.12
C SER A 21 -17.26 19.10 15.81
N ALA A 22 -16.65 17.99 15.40
CA ALA A 22 -15.48 17.94 14.54
C ALA A 22 -14.26 18.76 14.99
N ALA A 23 -13.60 18.33 16.07
CA ALA A 23 -12.25 18.77 16.39
C ALA A 23 -11.36 17.56 16.72
N GLN A 24 -11.05 16.75 15.68
CA GLN A 24 -9.88 15.85 15.57
C GLN A 24 -9.96 14.95 14.32
N ALA A 25 -10.29 15.51 13.16
CA ALA A 25 -10.03 14.87 11.88
C ALA A 25 -8.98 15.72 11.17
N GLN A 26 -7.71 15.56 11.54
CA GLN A 26 -6.62 16.03 10.69
C GLN A 26 -6.78 15.28 9.36
N THR A 27 -6.89 16.03 8.26
CA THR A 27 -7.08 15.40 6.96
C THR A 27 -5.77 14.71 6.56
N LEU A 28 -5.86 13.54 5.92
CA LEU A 28 -4.69 12.80 5.45
C LEU A 28 -3.80 13.66 4.53
N GLU A 29 -4.41 14.65 3.89
CA GLU A 29 -3.79 15.67 3.04
C GLU A 29 -2.85 16.61 3.82
N GLU A 30 -3.19 16.98 5.06
CA GLU A 30 -2.31 17.75 5.95
C GLU A 30 -1.11 16.93 6.45
N LEU A 31 -1.32 15.64 6.72
CA LEU A 31 -0.23 14.70 7.01
C LEU A 31 0.68 14.51 5.81
N TRP A 32 0.12 14.52 4.58
CA TRP A 32 0.85 14.33 3.34
C TRP A 32 1.69 15.55 2.94
N ASN A 33 1.16 16.77 3.08
CA ASN A 33 1.88 18.02 2.81
C ASN A 33 3.12 18.19 3.70
N ARG A 34 3.16 17.54 4.87
CA ARG A 34 4.31 17.53 5.78
C ARG A 34 5.52 16.76 5.21
N TYR A 35 5.32 15.77 4.34
CA TYR A 35 6.39 14.94 3.78
C TYR A 35 6.94 15.45 2.43
N ALA A 36 6.34 16.50 1.86
CA ALA A 36 6.76 17.10 0.60
C ALA A 36 6.64 18.64 0.63
N PRO A 37 7.47 19.35 1.40
CA PRO A 37 7.52 20.80 1.31
C PRO A 37 8.12 21.17 -0.06
N GLY A 38 7.25 21.49 -1.03
CA GLY A 38 7.65 21.89 -2.40
C GLY A 38 6.89 21.23 -3.55
N ALA A 39 5.88 20.39 -3.30
CA ALA A 39 5.01 19.90 -4.37
C ALA A 39 4.04 20.99 -4.84
N THR A 40 4.51 21.88 -5.73
CA THR A 40 3.66 22.84 -6.45
C THR A 40 2.73 22.11 -7.41
N HIS A 41 1.42 22.30 -7.22
CA HIS A 41 0.30 22.07 -8.15
C HIS A 41 0.07 20.63 -8.66
N VAL A 42 -0.98 20.01 -8.13
CA VAL A 42 -1.73 18.95 -8.81
C VAL A 42 -2.64 19.61 -9.85
N PRO A 43 -2.55 19.28 -11.16
CA PRO A 43 -3.52 19.78 -12.13
C PRO A 43 -4.89 19.12 -11.89
N ASP A 44 -5.91 19.95 -11.71
CA ASP A 44 -7.36 19.70 -11.78
C ASP A 44 -7.85 18.27 -11.52
N VAL A 45 -8.06 17.97 -10.23
CA VAL A 45 -8.84 16.82 -9.73
C VAL A 45 -10.28 16.81 -10.31
N ALA A 46 -10.77 17.96 -10.81
CA ALA A 46 -12.13 18.11 -11.33
C ALA A 46 -12.34 17.53 -12.75
N ASN A 47 -11.33 17.50 -13.61
CA ASN A 47 -11.48 17.03 -15.00
C ASN A 47 -11.16 15.54 -15.20
N ALA A 48 -10.57 14.88 -14.20
CA ALA A 48 -10.40 13.42 -14.18
C ALA A 48 -11.71 12.67 -13.85
N ALA A 49 -12.72 13.36 -13.31
CA ALA A 49 -13.99 12.78 -12.91
C ALA A 49 -14.90 12.37 -14.10
N ALA A 50 -14.65 12.88 -15.31
CA ALA A 50 -15.54 12.70 -16.47
C ALA A 50 -15.25 11.43 -17.32
N ARG A 51 -14.35 10.54 -16.88
CA ARG A 51 -14.05 9.25 -17.53
C ARG A 51 -14.03 8.07 -16.56
N GLN A 52 -15.08 7.95 -15.74
CA GLN A 52 -15.24 6.82 -14.81
C GLN A 52 -16.33 5.86 -15.30
N GLU A 53 -15.93 4.77 -15.95
CA GLU A 53 -16.74 3.54 -16.03
C GLU A 53 -16.15 2.36 -15.24
N SER A 54 -15.03 2.53 -14.54
CA SER A 54 -14.75 1.82 -13.28
C SER A 54 -13.77 2.65 -12.45
N ALA A 55 -14.26 3.32 -11.42
CA ALA A 55 -13.49 4.33 -10.68
C ALA A 55 -12.26 3.78 -9.91
N PHE A 56 -12.09 2.47 -9.83
CA PHE A 56 -11.07 1.83 -8.98
C PHE A 56 -10.58 0.50 -9.59
N PRO A 57 -9.35 0.42 -10.12
CA PRO A 57 -8.79 -0.86 -10.54
C PRO A 57 -8.51 -1.74 -9.32
N GLY A 58 -9.10 -2.93 -9.28
CA GLY A 58 -8.88 -3.91 -8.21
C GLY A 58 -10.07 -4.82 -7.94
N ARG A 59 -9.93 -5.73 -6.97
CA ARG A 59 -10.99 -6.67 -6.54
C ARG A 59 -10.97 -6.93 -5.03
N ILE A 60 -12.14 -7.23 -4.49
CA ILE A 60 -12.30 -7.81 -3.16
C ILE A 60 -12.52 -9.32 -3.31
N LEU A 61 -11.71 -10.11 -2.60
CA LEU A 61 -11.64 -11.56 -2.67
C LEU A 61 -12.09 -12.16 -1.34
N GLY A 62 -13.36 -12.54 -1.31
CA GLY A 62 -14.08 -12.97 -0.11
C GLY A 62 -14.90 -11.83 0.50
N GLU A 63 -15.45 -12.07 1.69
CA GLU A 63 -16.25 -11.07 2.38
C GLU A 63 -15.37 -9.95 2.95
N PRO A 64 -15.63 -8.68 2.62
CA PRO A 64 -14.88 -7.56 3.18
C PRO A 64 -14.97 -7.57 4.72
N GLN A 65 -13.84 -7.38 5.39
CA GLN A 65 -13.79 -7.31 6.86
C GLN A 65 -13.34 -5.93 7.33
N GLY A 66 -14.06 -5.38 8.32
CA GLY A 66 -13.74 -4.10 8.96
C GLY A 66 -13.82 -2.91 7.99
N GLU A 67 -12.81 -2.04 8.00
CA GLU A 67 -12.68 -0.89 7.09
C GLU A 67 -12.32 -1.28 5.64
N GLY A 68 -12.36 -2.57 5.29
CA GLY A 68 -11.84 -3.11 4.02
C GLY A 68 -12.37 -2.40 2.77
N GLU A 69 -13.67 -2.09 2.72
CA GLU A 69 -14.27 -1.36 1.59
C GLU A 69 -13.90 0.13 1.59
N SER A 70 -13.97 0.81 2.74
CA SER A 70 -13.61 2.23 2.82
C SER A 70 -12.12 2.48 2.53
N ALA A 71 -11.25 1.58 2.99
CA ALA A 71 -9.82 1.62 2.69
C ALA A 71 -9.55 1.33 1.21
N PHE A 72 -10.37 0.48 0.57
CA PHE A 72 -10.28 0.18 -0.87
C PHE A 72 -10.66 1.37 -1.74
N GLN A 73 -11.68 2.12 -1.34
CA GLN A 73 -12.23 3.23 -2.12
C GLN A 73 -11.46 4.54 -1.89
N HIS A 74 -10.50 4.54 -0.97
CA HIS A 74 -9.70 5.71 -0.66
C HIS A 74 -8.90 6.19 -1.87
N ALA A 75 -9.07 7.47 -2.24
CA ALA A 75 -8.28 8.11 -3.28
C ALA A 75 -6.85 8.40 -2.77
N TRP A 76 -5.84 8.10 -3.59
CA TRP A 76 -4.44 8.39 -3.30
C TRP A 76 -3.64 8.60 -4.59
N LYS A 77 -2.46 9.23 -4.49
CA LYS A 77 -1.68 9.79 -5.61
C LYS A 77 -1.48 8.84 -6.80
N TYR A 78 -1.21 7.55 -6.55
CA TYR A 78 -0.92 6.57 -7.60
C TYR A 78 -2.05 5.57 -7.85
N ARG A 79 -3.25 5.84 -7.33
CA ARG A 79 -4.40 4.93 -7.47
C ARG A 79 -4.70 4.56 -8.93
N SER A 80 -4.57 5.50 -9.85
CA SER A 80 -4.89 5.28 -11.28
C SER A 80 -3.97 4.30 -11.99
N VAL A 81 -2.79 4.01 -11.42
CA VAL A 81 -1.80 3.10 -11.99
C VAL A 81 -1.61 1.83 -11.15
N THR A 82 -2.44 1.63 -10.12
CA THR A 82 -2.31 0.54 -9.15
C THR A 82 -3.58 -0.28 -9.06
N TYR A 83 -3.46 -1.58 -9.32
CA TYR A 83 -4.54 -2.55 -9.15
C TYR A 83 -4.44 -3.18 -7.76
N GLU A 84 -5.45 -2.94 -6.92
CA GLU A 84 -5.43 -3.37 -5.52
C GLU A 84 -6.28 -4.63 -5.28
N LEU A 85 -5.73 -5.61 -4.58
CA LEU A 85 -6.39 -6.87 -4.24
C LEU A 85 -6.63 -7.00 -2.75
N HIS A 86 -7.89 -7.17 -2.37
CA HIS A 86 -8.29 -7.26 -0.97
C HIS A 86 -8.61 -8.71 -0.63
N TYR A 87 -7.74 -9.37 0.13
CA TYR A 87 -7.94 -10.75 0.54
C TYR A 87 -8.56 -10.82 1.93
N ALA A 88 -9.73 -11.45 2.04
CA ALA A 88 -10.30 -11.79 3.34
C ALA A 88 -9.49 -12.89 4.04
N ASP A 89 -8.96 -13.86 3.27
CA ASP A 89 -8.11 -14.95 3.76
C ASP A 89 -6.61 -14.64 3.55
N PRO A 90 -5.82 -14.42 4.62
CA PRO A 90 -4.39 -14.16 4.51
C PRO A 90 -3.58 -15.34 3.96
N GLU A 91 -4.03 -16.58 4.16
CA GLU A 91 -3.29 -17.71 3.62
C GLU A 91 -3.49 -17.84 2.10
N ARG A 92 -4.70 -17.56 1.61
CA ARG A 92 -4.96 -17.48 0.16
C ARG A 92 -4.12 -16.40 -0.50
N LEU A 93 -3.97 -15.22 0.14
CA LEU A 93 -3.05 -14.18 -0.33
C LEU A 93 -1.64 -14.76 -0.46
N ALA A 94 -1.11 -15.35 0.61
CA ALA A 94 0.25 -15.87 0.61
C ALA A 94 0.45 -16.98 -0.44
N ARG A 95 -0.52 -17.90 -0.59
CA ARG A 95 -0.49 -18.95 -1.62
C ARG A 95 -0.46 -18.39 -3.03
N SER A 96 -1.20 -17.31 -3.30
CA SER A 96 -1.30 -16.72 -4.64
C SER A 96 -0.03 -16.06 -5.15
N ILE A 97 0.92 -15.72 -4.27
CA ILE A 97 2.16 -15.00 -4.64
C ILE A 97 3.45 -15.76 -4.27
N TYR A 98 3.37 -17.00 -3.77
CA TYR A 98 4.54 -17.69 -3.24
C TYR A 98 5.63 -17.92 -4.29
N GLY A 99 5.28 -18.46 -5.46
CA GLY A 99 6.20 -18.67 -6.56
C GLY A 99 6.73 -17.38 -7.15
N LEU A 100 5.92 -16.32 -7.18
CA LEU A 100 6.35 -14.98 -7.58
C LEU A 100 7.38 -14.42 -6.60
N ALA A 101 7.14 -14.54 -5.30
CA ALA A 101 8.03 -14.04 -4.26
C ALA A 101 9.38 -14.79 -4.26
N LEU A 102 9.38 -16.09 -4.56
CA LEU A 102 10.61 -16.86 -4.78
C LEU A 102 11.35 -16.41 -6.07
N HIS A 103 10.61 -16.20 -7.16
CA HIS A 103 11.17 -15.76 -8.45
C HIS A 103 11.81 -14.37 -8.35
N ALA A 104 11.13 -13.43 -7.68
CA ALA A 104 11.61 -12.07 -7.42
C ALA A 104 12.76 -12.02 -6.40
N ARG A 105 13.05 -13.14 -5.72
CA ARG A 105 14.01 -13.25 -4.62
C ARG A 105 13.65 -12.36 -3.43
N ASP A 106 12.37 -12.25 -3.14
CA ASP A 106 11.89 -11.51 -1.98
C ASP A 106 12.06 -12.30 -0.69
N VAL A 107 11.86 -13.60 -0.82
CA VAL A 107 11.94 -14.60 0.23
C VAL A 107 13.04 -15.59 -0.13
N SER A 108 13.82 -15.99 0.87
CA SER A 108 14.82 -17.04 0.73
C SER A 108 14.14 -18.40 0.44
N PRO A 109 14.62 -19.18 -0.54
CA PRO A 109 14.11 -20.52 -0.82
C PRO A 109 14.19 -21.49 0.38
N GLU A 110 15.06 -21.19 1.35
CA GLU A 110 15.23 -21.96 2.58
C GLU A 110 14.16 -21.64 3.64
N LEU A 111 13.37 -20.56 3.47
CA LEU A 111 12.26 -20.26 4.37
C LEU A 111 11.19 -21.35 4.27
N PRO A 112 10.83 -22.02 5.38
CA PRO A 112 9.75 -23.01 5.35
C PRO A 112 8.45 -22.41 4.82
N ARG A 113 7.83 -23.12 3.89
CA ARG A 113 6.59 -22.70 3.21
C ARG A 113 5.48 -22.32 4.19
N GLU A 114 5.35 -23.06 5.28
CA GLU A 114 4.35 -22.82 6.33
C GLU A 114 4.62 -21.52 7.08
N LYS A 115 5.90 -21.13 7.26
CA LYS A 115 6.24 -19.83 7.84
C LYS A 115 5.86 -18.68 6.90
N PHE A 116 6.05 -18.86 5.60
CA PHE A 116 5.61 -17.90 4.61
C PHE A 116 4.09 -17.72 4.65
N PHE A 117 3.33 -18.83 4.54
CA PHE A 117 1.87 -18.81 4.59
C PHE A 117 1.31 -18.24 5.90
N GLY A 118 1.96 -18.55 7.03
CA GLY A 118 1.58 -18.00 8.32
C GLY A 118 1.91 -16.51 8.47
N GLY A 119 2.89 -15.97 7.72
CA GLY A 119 3.50 -14.67 7.96
C GLY A 119 3.09 -13.54 7.02
N VAL A 120 2.87 -13.83 5.73
CA VAL A 120 2.63 -12.80 4.71
C VAL A 120 1.24 -12.18 4.86
N ARG A 121 1.15 -10.85 4.81
CA ARG A 121 -0.10 -10.09 4.94
C ARG A 121 -0.30 -9.01 3.89
N GLY A 122 0.67 -8.85 3.00
CA GLY A 122 0.57 -8.00 1.85
C GLY A 122 1.68 -8.31 0.87
N PHE A 123 1.53 -7.78 -0.33
CA PHE A 123 2.55 -7.80 -1.36
C PHE A 123 2.39 -6.60 -2.27
N HIS A 124 3.47 -6.23 -2.93
CA HIS A 124 3.50 -5.29 -4.04
C HIS A 124 4.44 -5.83 -5.12
N TYR A 125 4.01 -5.73 -6.36
CA TYR A 125 4.81 -6.04 -7.54
C TYR A 125 4.48 -5.08 -8.67
N ALA A 126 5.50 -4.66 -9.39
CA ALA A 126 5.29 -4.06 -10.69
C ALA A 126 4.73 -5.10 -11.68
N THR A 127 3.83 -4.69 -12.57
CA THR A 127 3.18 -5.58 -13.55
C THR A 127 4.20 -6.34 -14.41
N TRP A 128 5.34 -5.72 -14.71
CA TRP A 128 6.42 -6.35 -15.46
C TRP A 128 7.09 -7.51 -14.69
N GLN A 129 7.19 -7.44 -13.35
CA GLN A 129 7.73 -8.53 -12.53
C GLN A 129 6.82 -9.75 -12.60
N ILE A 130 5.50 -9.52 -12.50
CA ILE A 130 4.48 -10.57 -12.64
C ILE A 130 4.60 -11.24 -14.00
N CYS A 131 4.64 -10.46 -15.08
CA CYS A 131 4.75 -11.05 -16.42
C CYS A 131 6.08 -11.76 -16.67
N ARG A 132 7.19 -11.25 -16.12
CA ARG A 132 8.47 -11.94 -16.18
C ARG A 132 8.39 -13.30 -15.49
N TRP A 133 7.84 -13.36 -14.28
CA TRP A 133 7.63 -14.61 -13.54
C TRP A 133 6.75 -15.60 -14.32
N LEU A 134 5.62 -15.16 -14.87
CA LEU A 134 4.72 -16.03 -15.65
C LEU A 134 5.40 -16.57 -16.91
N ASN A 135 6.18 -15.74 -17.60
CA ASN A 135 6.93 -16.14 -18.79
C ASN A 135 8.03 -17.14 -18.47
N ASP A 136 8.81 -16.90 -17.41
CA ASP A 136 9.88 -17.80 -16.97
C ASP A 136 9.30 -19.14 -16.49
N THR A 137 8.23 -19.12 -15.68
CA THR A 137 7.50 -20.31 -15.23
C THR A 137 7.05 -21.18 -16.41
N ARG A 138 6.44 -20.56 -17.44
CA ARG A 138 6.03 -21.26 -18.66
C ARG A 138 7.22 -21.86 -19.41
N ARG A 139 8.32 -21.11 -19.54
CA ARG A 139 9.53 -21.54 -20.27
C ARG A 139 10.22 -22.71 -19.58
N GLU A 140 10.17 -22.75 -18.25
CA GLU A 140 10.70 -23.82 -17.42
C GLU A 140 9.77 -25.04 -17.34
N GLY A 141 8.57 -24.99 -17.94
CA GLY A 141 7.60 -26.08 -17.87
C GLY A 141 7.05 -26.33 -16.46
N LYS A 142 7.14 -25.33 -15.57
CA LYS A 142 6.60 -25.41 -14.21
C LYS A 142 5.10 -25.09 -14.22
N ASN A 143 4.35 -25.79 -13.38
CA ASN A 143 2.94 -25.50 -13.16
C ASN A 143 2.77 -24.48 -12.05
N LEU A 144 1.87 -23.53 -12.25
CA LEU A 144 1.36 -22.67 -11.19
C LEU A 144 0.51 -23.50 -10.23
N SER A 145 0.53 -23.16 -8.95
CA SER A 145 -0.49 -23.60 -8.00
C SER A 145 -1.87 -23.05 -8.39
N PRO A 146 -2.98 -23.63 -7.85
CA PRO A 146 -4.32 -23.14 -8.15
C PRO A 146 -4.51 -21.65 -7.85
N GLU A 147 -4.02 -21.15 -6.71
CA GLU A 147 -4.15 -19.74 -6.33
C GLU A 147 -3.28 -18.80 -7.18
N GLU A 148 -2.11 -19.25 -7.63
CA GLU A 148 -1.25 -18.49 -8.54
C GLU A 148 -1.87 -18.40 -9.95
N ALA A 149 -2.44 -19.51 -10.43
CA ALA A 149 -3.17 -19.54 -11.69
C ALA A 149 -4.41 -18.63 -11.63
N GLU A 150 -5.16 -18.69 -10.52
CA GLU A 150 -6.32 -17.82 -10.30
C GLU A 150 -5.93 -16.33 -10.32
N LEU A 151 -4.85 -15.95 -9.61
CA LEU A 151 -4.33 -14.58 -9.66
C LEU A 151 -4.00 -14.17 -11.09
N ALA A 152 -3.26 -15.01 -11.82
CA ALA A 152 -2.86 -14.71 -13.18
C ALA A 152 -4.07 -14.60 -14.13
N ASP A 153 -5.11 -15.43 -13.95
CA ASP A 153 -6.32 -15.40 -14.76
C ASP A 153 -7.14 -14.13 -14.48
N MET A 154 -7.25 -13.76 -13.21
CA MET A 154 -7.92 -12.54 -12.77
C MET A 154 -7.27 -11.28 -13.35
N LEU A 155 -5.94 -11.18 -13.26
CA LEU A 155 -5.20 -10.05 -13.83
C LEU A 155 -5.36 -9.97 -15.35
N ALA A 156 -5.47 -11.12 -16.03
CA ALA A 156 -5.71 -11.16 -17.48
C ALA A 156 -7.14 -10.74 -17.85
N GLN A 157 -8.15 -11.21 -17.10
CA GLN A 157 -9.55 -10.84 -17.31
C GLN A 157 -9.77 -9.33 -17.18
N ASP A 158 -9.07 -8.69 -16.24
CA ASP A 158 -9.20 -7.24 -16.00
C ASP A 158 -8.25 -6.40 -16.87
N GLY A 159 -7.53 -7.02 -17.81
CA GLY A 159 -6.62 -6.31 -18.71
C GLY A 159 -5.39 -5.71 -18.02
N VAL A 160 -5.08 -6.12 -16.78
CA VAL A 160 -3.86 -5.73 -16.06
C VAL A 160 -2.64 -6.36 -16.75
N ILE A 161 -2.79 -7.59 -17.24
CA ILE A 161 -1.82 -8.28 -18.09
C ILE A 161 -2.49 -8.78 -19.36
N ARG A 162 -1.71 -9.00 -20.42
CA ARG A 162 -2.15 -9.60 -21.69
C ARG A 162 -1.44 -10.93 -21.91
N ARG A 163 -2.14 -11.90 -22.50
CA ARG A 163 -1.62 -13.24 -22.81
C ARG A 163 -1.46 -13.48 -24.31
N GLU A 164 -0.72 -12.62 -24.98
CA GLU A 164 -0.48 -12.67 -26.44
C GLU A 164 0.96 -13.15 -26.68
N ASN A 165 1.16 -14.43 -27.02
CA ASN A 165 2.49 -15.05 -27.21
C ASN A 165 3.43 -14.98 -25.98
N GLY A 166 2.86 -14.88 -24.78
CA GLY A 166 3.56 -14.66 -23.52
C GLY A 166 2.69 -13.82 -22.60
N CYS A 167 3.19 -13.47 -21.43
CA CYS A 167 2.63 -12.43 -20.58
C CYS A 167 3.30 -11.10 -20.91
N GLU A 168 2.49 -10.07 -21.16
CA GLU A 168 2.93 -8.68 -21.24
C GLU A 168 2.09 -7.80 -20.31
N PRO A 169 2.66 -6.70 -19.77
CA PRO A 169 1.86 -5.72 -19.06
C PRO A 169 0.73 -5.15 -19.92
N GLY A 170 -0.39 -4.84 -19.27
CA GLY A 170 -1.43 -3.96 -19.81
C GLY A 170 -0.94 -2.51 -19.95
N THR A 171 -1.85 -1.61 -20.37
CA THR A 171 -1.47 -0.23 -20.73
C THR A 171 -1.53 0.78 -19.59
N SER A 172 -2.39 0.57 -18.59
CA SER A 172 -2.67 1.57 -17.55
C SER A 172 -2.13 1.19 -16.17
N VAL A 173 -2.23 -0.08 -15.79
CA VAL A 173 -1.80 -0.57 -14.48
C VAL A 173 -0.33 -0.94 -14.51
N ARG A 174 0.46 -0.25 -13.68
CA ARG A 174 1.90 -0.48 -13.53
C ARG A 174 2.24 -1.28 -12.28
N HIS A 175 1.35 -1.28 -11.29
CA HIS A 175 1.53 -1.93 -10.00
C HIS A 175 0.34 -2.81 -9.65
N VAL A 176 0.61 -3.98 -9.11
CA VAL A 176 -0.37 -4.84 -8.46
C VAL A 176 0.04 -4.96 -7.01
N LEU A 177 -0.87 -4.68 -6.10
CA LEU A 177 -0.65 -4.91 -4.69
C LEU A 177 -1.82 -5.65 -4.08
N GLY A 178 -1.56 -6.39 -3.02
CA GLY A 178 -2.59 -7.10 -2.29
C GLY A 178 -2.38 -7.00 -0.80
N ALA A 179 -3.47 -7.03 -0.03
CA ALA A 179 -3.41 -6.98 1.43
C ALA A 179 -4.42 -7.95 2.06
N ALA A 180 -4.11 -8.41 3.26
CA ALA A 180 -4.98 -9.23 4.10
C ALA A 180 -4.87 -8.80 5.58
N PRO A 181 -5.91 -9.02 6.39
CA PRO A 181 -5.84 -8.80 7.83
C PRO A 181 -4.90 -9.82 8.50
N GLY A 182 -4.28 -9.43 9.61
CA GLY A 182 -3.46 -10.32 10.42
C GLY A 182 -3.66 -10.10 11.92
N LYS A 183 -3.21 -11.07 12.74
CA LYS A 183 -3.34 -11.01 14.20
C LYS A 183 -2.71 -9.76 14.83
N LYS A 184 -1.65 -9.21 14.20
CA LYS A 184 -0.87 -8.06 14.70
C LYS A 184 -1.04 -6.79 13.86
N ARG A 185 -1.70 -6.88 12.71
CA ARG A 185 -1.75 -5.81 11.70
C ARG A 185 -3.13 -5.79 11.07
N SER A 186 -3.83 -4.66 11.17
CA SER A 186 -5.12 -4.50 10.51
C SER A 186 -4.97 -4.51 9.00
N PHE A 187 -6.06 -4.82 8.30
CA PHE A 187 -6.11 -4.77 6.85
C PHE A 187 -5.66 -3.41 6.30
N ALA A 188 -6.22 -2.30 6.81
CA ALA A 188 -5.87 -0.95 6.39
C ALA A 188 -4.38 -0.64 6.57
N ARG A 189 -3.79 -1.14 7.65
CA ARG A 189 -2.35 -0.98 7.91
C ARG A 189 -1.49 -1.83 6.97
N SER A 190 -1.92 -3.04 6.60
CA SER A 190 -1.25 -3.84 5.56
C SER A 190 -1.34 -3.13 4.21
N LEU A 191 -2.54 -2.72 3.79
CA LEU A 191 -2.75 -2.04 2.51
C LEU A 191 -1.92 -0.75 2.38
N ARG A 192 -1.86 0.05 3.45
CA ARG A 192 -1.05 1.26 3.49
C ARG A 192 0.44 0.97 3.26
N HIS A 193 0.95 -0.13 3.81
CA HIS A 193 2.33 -0.57 3.62
C HIS A 193 2.61 -0.82 2.15
N GLU A 194 1.75 -1.59 1.49
CA GLU A 194 1.94 -1.92 0.07
C GLU A 194 1.81 -0.68 -0.82
N ARG A 195 0.98 0.29 -0.44
CA ARG A 195 0.93 1.59 -1.13
C ARG A 195 2.23 2.36 -1.00
N LEU A 196 2.94 2.27 0.14
CA LEU A 196 4.25 2.92 0.32
C LEU A 196 5.33 2.29 -0.58
N HIS A 197 5.23 1.01 -0.92
CA HIS A 197 6.07 0.40 -1.97
C HIS A 197 5.80 1.02 -3.34
N VAL A 198 4.54 1.33 -3.68
CA VAL A 198 4.26 2.10 -4.91
C VAL A 198 4.88 3.50 -4.86
N TYR A 199 4.88 4.17 -3.71
CA TYR A 199 5.60 5.44 -3.56
C TYR A 199 7.11 5.28 -3.75
N TRP A 200 7.70 4.19 -3.27
CA TRP A 200 9.11 3.89 -3.50
C TRP A 200 9.45 3.78 -4.98
N ASP A 201 8.58 3.15 -5.77
CA ASP A 201 8.78 3.00 -7.22
C ASP A 201 8.50 4.29 -8.01
N GLU A 202 7.47 5.05 -7.62
CA GLU A 202 6.93 6.15 -8.43
C GLU A 202 7.39 7.55 -7.99
N ASP A 203 7.89 7.70 -6.76
CA ASP A 203 8.36 8.98 -6.23
C ASP A 203 9.89 8.96 -6.12
N ILE A 204 10.55 9.40 -7.19
CA ILE A 204 12.02 9.50 -7.27
C ILE A 204 12.59 10.31 -6.09
N GLY A 205 11.86 11.33 -5.62
CA GLY A 205 12.28 12.14 -4.48
C GLY A 205 12.26 11.34 -3.18
N PHE A 206 11.19 10.59 -2.91
CA PHE A 206 11.10 9.70 -1.77
C PHE A 206 12.19 8.63 -1.80
N GLN A 207 12.36 7.95 -2.93
CA GLN A 207 13.38 6.93 -3.12
C GLN A 207 14.78 7.51 -2.88
N ALA A 208 15.14 8.62 -3.54
CA ALA A 208 16.46 9.23 -3.42
C ALA A 208 16.79 9.67 -1.98
N ARG A 209 15.83 10.33 -1.29
CA ARG A 209 16.01 10.74 0.11
C ARG A 209 16.20 9.55 1.04
N SER A 210 15.41 8.49 0.87
CA SER A 210 15.54 7.28 1.66
C SER A 210 16.87 6.58 1.43
N ARG A 211 17.31 6.45 0.17
CA ARG A 211 18.61 5.85 -0.16
C ARG A 211 19.78 6.66 0.41
N ALA A 212 19.73 7.99 0.32
CA ALA A 212 20.74 8.86 0.95
C ALA A 212 20.82 8.64 2.47
N ARG A 213 19.66 8.50 3.15
CA ARG A 213 19.61 8.19 4.58
C ARG A 213 20.22 6.81 4.89
N TRP A 214 19.91 5.79 4.10
CA TRP A 214 20.51 4.46 4.26
C TRP A 214 22.03 4.49 4.14
N ILE A 215 22.55 5.16 3.09
CA ILE A 215 24.00 5.28 2.86
C ILE A 215 24.70 5.93 4.05
N ALA A 216 24.07 6.97 4.62
CA ALA A 216 24.59 7.71 5.77
C ALA A 216 24.53 6.94 7.11
N LEU A 217 23.82 5.80 7.19
CA LEU A 217 23.81 4.98 8.41
C LEU A 217 25.20 4.40 8.68
N PRO A 218 25.66 4.40 9.95
CA PRO A 218 26.80 3.60 10.38
C PRO A 218 26.59 2.11 10.07
N ASP A 219 27.66 1.38 9.80
CA ASP A 219 27.58 -0.06 9.48
C ASP A 219 26.93 -0.87 10.61
N SER A 220 27.18 -0.50 11.87
CA SER A 220 26.52 -1.12 13.04
C SER A 220 25.01 -0.95 13.03
N GLU A 221 24.50 0.19 12.55
CA GLU A 221 23.07 0.46 12.41
C GLU A 221 22.49 -0.26 11.19
N LYS A 222 23.19 -0.27 10.05
CA LYS A 222 22.78 -1.07 8.87
C LYS A 222 22.61 -2.54 9.23
N GLU A 223 23.56 -3.11 9.97
CA GLU A 223 23.48 -4.48 10.47
C GLU A 223 22.31 -4.70 11.44
N ALA A 224 22.01 -3.71 12.29
CA ALA A 224 20.84 -3.79 13.16
C ALA A 224 19.53 -3.79 12.39
N GLU A 225 19.40 -3.00 11.33
CA GLU A 225 18.22 -3.00 10.46
C GLU A 225 18.10 -4.30 9.65
N ARG A 226 19.21 -4.80 9.08
CA ARG A 226 19.24 -6.11 8.38
C ARG A 226 18.73 -7.24 9.27
N ARG A 227 19.13 -7.28 10.54
CA ARG A 227 18.63 -8.28 11.51
C ARG A 227 17.12 -8.23 11.75
N LYS A 228 16.48 -7.05 11.65
CA LYS A 228 15.02 -6.93 11.76
C LYS A 228 14.33 -7.51 10.52
N LEU A 229 14.97 -7.42 9.36
CA LEU A 229 14.50 -7.90 8.07
C LEU A 229 14.97 -9.32 7.73
N LYS A 230 15.29 -10.13 8.74
CA LYS A 230 15.84 -11.50 8.58
C LYS A 230 14.99 -12.49 7.75
N ASN A 231 13.72 -12.18 7.51
CA ASN A 231 12.83 -13.02 6.72
C ASN A 231 12.87 -12.68 5.22
N TYR A 232 13.47 -11.54 4.85
CA TYR A 232 13.72 -11.14 3.48
C TYR A 232 15.04 -11.74 2.99
N SER A 233 15.20 -11.82 1.66
CA SER A 233 16.46 -12.26 1.06
C SER A 233 17.61 -11.32 1.42
N GLN A 234 18.59 -11.85 2.17
CA GLN A 234 19.71 -11.03 2.67
C GLN A 234 20.67 -10.58 1.56
N ASP A 235 20.68 -11.30 0.44
CA ASP A 235 21.51 -11.01 -0.73
C ASP A 235 20.88 -9.94 -1.63
N ASN A 236 19.62 -9.57 -1.40
CA ASN A 236 18.91 -8.54 -2.14
C ASN A 236 18.97 -7.19 -1.41
N GLU A 237 20.14 -6.54 -1.44
CA GLU A 237 20.34 -5.27 -0.72
C GLU A 237 19.32 -4.20 -1.11
N TRP A 238 18.95 -4.13 -2.40
CA TRP A 238 17.97 -3.16 -2.89
C TRP A 238 16.62 -3.30 -2.21
N GLN A 239 16.13 -4.52 -2.06
CA GLN A 239 14.89 -4.80 -1.36
C GLN A 239 14.97 -4.48 0.13
N LEU A 240 16.11 -4.76 0.78
CA LEU A 240 16.29 -4.44 2.20
C LEU A 240 16.23 -2.93 2.45
N ILE A 241 16.82 -2.13 1.56
CA ILE A 241 16.76 -0.66 1.63
C ILE A 241 15.32 -0.18 1.44
N GLU A 242 14.62 -0.73 0.45
CA GLU A 242 13.22 -0.42 0.18
C GLU A 242 12.33 -0.70 1.39
N GLU A 243 12.38 -1.92 1.91
CA GLU A 243 11.58 -2.35 3.06
C GLU A 243 11.89 -1.50 4.30
N TRP A 244 13.18 -1.21 4.55
CA TRP A 244 13.58 -0.29 5.62
C TRP A 244 12.97 1.11 5.43
N ALA A 245 13.00 1.65 4.22
CA ALA A 245 12.47 2.97 3.91
C ALA A 245 10.94 3.02 4.07
N VAL A 246 10.24 2.00 3.58
CA VAL A 246 8.78 1.84 3.71
C VAL A 246 8.39 1.71 5.18
N SER A 247 9.05 0.83 5.93
CA SER A 247 8.82 0.65 7.36
C SER A 247 9.07 1.95 8.15
N ALA A 248 10.13 2.70 7.81
CA ALA A 248 10.41 3.99 8.45
C ALA A 248 9.35 5.05 8.12
N ALA A 249 8.88 5.12 6.87
CA ALA A 249 7.83 6.04 6.45
C ALA A 249 6.49 5.70 7.12
N GLU A 250 6.16 4.42 7.22
CA GLU A 250 4.95 3.96 7.91
C GLU A 250 4.97 4.37 9.40
N ALA A 251 6.11 4.20 10.07
CA ALA A 251 6.26 4.52 11.50
C ALA A 251 6.14 6.03 11.79
N GLN A 252 6.60 6.89 10.89
CA GLN A 252 6.45 8.35 11.02
C GLN A 252 5.00 8.80 10.82
N ALA A 253 4.22 8.00 10.11
CA ALA A 253 2.88 8.34 9.71
C ALA A 253 1.79 7.76 10.65
N VAL A 254 2.17 7.43 11.89
CA VAL A 254 1.25 7.15 13.00
C VAL A 254 0.62 8.49 13.44
N PRO A 255 -0.71 8.56 13.65
CA PRO A 255 -1.42 9.78 14.05
C PRO A 255 -0.88 10.42 15.33
#